data_AF-A0A7M4DDH7-F1
#
_entry.id   AF-A0A7M4DDH7-F1
#
_cell.length_a   1.000
_cell.length_b   1.000
_cell.length_c   1.000
_cell.angle_alpha   90.00
_cell.angle_beta   90.00
_cell.angle_gamma   90.00
#
_symmetry.space_group_name_H-M   'P 1'
#
loop_
_entity.id
_entity.type
_entity.pdbx_description
1 polymer ?
#
loop_
_entity_poly.entity_id
_entity_poly.type
_entity_poly.pdbx_seq_one_letter_code
_entity_poly.pdbx_strand_id
1 'polypeptide(L)'
;MATWAEVLDELEQETRRETGSPGGVAGSGFQPDGGTWVPPSGLGPLPAELAGRAREVLTAQREATATLRSSMTRARRHDSALAAVPAARSARPVYLDVTA
;
A
#
# COMPACT_ATOMS: atom_id res chain seq x y z
N MET A 1 15.99 21.96 13.79
CA MET A 1 15.80 20.67 14.50
C MET A 1 14.31 20.42 14.49
N ALA A 2 13.85 19.28 13.97
CA ALA A 2 12.43 18.99 13.96
C ALA A 2 11.89 18.86 15.39
N THR A 3 10.63 19.19 15.61
CA THR A 3 9.93 18.95 16.88
C THR A 3 9.03 17.71 16.78
N TRP A 4 8.67 17.12 17.93
CA TRP A 4 7.72 16.00 17.96
C TRP A 4 6.37 16.33 17.29
N ALA A 5 5.92 17.59 17.37
CA ALA A 5 4.67 18.01 16.74
C ALA A 5 4.78 17.99 15.21
N GLU A 6 5.84 18.56 14.64
CA GLU A 6 6.08 18.58 13.19
C GLU A 6 6.19 17.17 12.61
N VAL A 7 6.89 16.28 13.30
CA VAL A 7 7.02 14.87 12.90
C VAL A 7 5.67 14.17 12.91
N LEU A 8 4.85 14.39 13.93
CA LEU A 8 3.51 13.81 13.98
C LEU A 8 2.60 14.40 12.90
N ASP A 9 2.67 15.71 12.63
CA ASP A 9 1.92 16.35 11.55
C ASP A 9 2.26 15.76 10.18
N GLU A 10 3.54 15.46 9.93
CA GLU A 10 3.99 14.81 8.70
C GLU A 10 3.46 13.37 8.59
N LEU A 11 3.59 12.58 9.66
CA LEU A 11 3.11 11.19 9.68
C LEU A 11 1.59 11.08 9.54
N GLU A 12 0.84 12.01 10.15
CA GLU A 12 -0.62 12.08 10.02
C GLU A 12 -1.04 12.45 8.59
N GLN A 13 -0.32 13.38 7.94
CA GLN A 13 -0.58 13.72 6.54
C GLN A 13 -0.32 12.54 5.62
N GLU A 14 0.77 11.80 5.83
CA GLU A 14 1.11 10.63 5.03
C GLU A 14 0.05 9.54 5.16
N THR A 15 -0.36 9.25 6.39
CA THR A 15 -1.44 8.28 6.66
C THR A 15 -2.76 8.68 6.00
N ARG A 16 -3.09 9.99 5.99
CA ARG A 16 -4.28 10.51 5.30
C ARG A 16 -4.18 10.39 3.78
N ARG A 17 -3.00 10.57 3.18
CA ARG A 17 -2.78 10.36 1.74
C ARG A 17 -3.00 8.91 1.34
N GLU A 18 -2.46 7.97 2.12
CA GLU A 18 -2.65 6.54 1.87
C GLU A 18 -4.12 6.12 1.96
N THR A 19 -4.84 6.64 2.96
CA THR A 19 -6.26 6.31 3.17
C THR A 19 -7.17 7.00 2.13
N GLY A 20 -6.82 8.22 1.72
CA GLY A 20 -7.60 9.04 0.80
C GLY A 20 -7.45 8.68 -0.68
N SER A 21 -6.43 7.91 -1.06
CA SER A 21 -6.23 7.48 -2.45
C SER A 21 -7.21 6.37 -2.81
N PRO A 22 -8.29 6.66 -3.57
CA PRO A 22 -9.27 5.65 -3.94
C PRO A 22 -8.58 4.64 -4.87
N GLY A 23 -8.79 3.35 -4.59
CA GLY A 23 -8.09 2.22 -5.19
C GLY A 23 -7.72 2.41 -6.67
N GLY A 24 -6.43 2.65 -6.90
CA GLY A 24 -5.85 2.88 -8.22
C GLY A 24 -4.62 2.03 -8.48
N VAL A 25 -4.64 0.74 -8.09
CA VAL A 25 -3.63 -0.23 -8.54
C VAL A 25 -3.90 -0.77 -9.96
N ALA A 26 -4.91 -0.24 -10.65
CA ALA A 26 -5.10 -0.52 -12.07
C ALA A 26 -4.26 0.45 -12.92
N GLY A 27 -2.98 0.13 -13.11
CA GLY A 27 -2.23 0.53 -14.31
C GLY A 27 -1.34 1.78 -14.24
N SER A 28 -1.28 2.50 -13.13
CA SER A 28 -0.19 3.48 -12.92
C SER A 28 0.92 2.77 -12.15
N GLY A 29 2.13 2.74 -12.71
CA GLY A 29 3.28 2.12 -12.05
C GLY A 29 3.38 2.60 -10.61
N PHE A 30 3.36 1.67 -9.66
CA PHE A 30 3.66 1.98 -8.26
C PHE A 30 5.07 2.56 -8.24
N GLN A 31 5.16 3.88 -8.25
CA GLN A 31 6.39 4.60 -8.02
C GLN A 31 6.38 4.90 -6.52
N PRO A 32 7.19 4.19 -5.71
CA PRO A 32 7.37 4.60 -4.34
C PRO A 32 8.08 5.96 -4.39
N ASP A 33 7.29 7.05 -4.39
CA ASP A 33 7.81 8.42 -4.30
C ASP A 33 8.51 8.66 -2.94
N GLY A 34 8.34 7.74 -2.00
CA GLY A 34 9.04 7.73 -0.72
C GLY A 34 10.47 7.23 -0.87
N GLY A 35 11.43 8.15 -0.88
CA GLY A 35 12.82 7.82 -0.52
C GLY A 35 12.88 7.03 0.79
N THR A 36 14.00 6.35 1.05
CA THR A 36 14.20 5.57 2.27
C THR A 36 13.79 6.38 3.51
N TRP A 37 12.74 5.95 4.21
CA TRP A 37 12.29 6.63 5.43
C TRP A 37 13.43 6.64 6.45
N VAL A 38 13.78 7.83 6.93
CA VAL A 38 14.80 8.01 7.96
C VAL A 38 14.10 8.50 9.23
N PRO A 39 14.21 7.79 10.36
CA PRO A 39 13.63 8.23 11.61
C PRO A 39 14.27 9.57 12.06
N PRO A 40 13.48 10.54 12.50
CA PRO A 40 14.01 11.80 13.01
C PRO A 40 14.81 11.57 14.30
N SER A 41 16.03 12.11 14.34
CA SER A 41 16.95 12.00 15.48
C SER A 41 16.94 13.26 16.35
N GLY A 42 17.27 13.11 17.63
CA GLY A 42 17.51 14.26 18.52
C GLY A 42 16.24 14.95 19.05
N LEU A 43 15.07 14.32 18.93
CA LEU A 43 13.79 14.88 19.39
C LEU A 43 13.61 14.86 20.91
N GLY A 44 14.43 14.09 21.64
CA GLY A 44 14.23 13.83 23.06
C GLY A 44 12.98 13.00 23.34
N PRO A 45 12.54 12.88 24.61
CA PRO A 45 11.35 12.12 24.96
C PRO A 45 10.08 12.76 24.38
N LEU A 46 9.11 11.93 23.99
CA LEU A 46 7.81 12.39 23.50
C LEU A 46 7.04 13.12 24.63
N PRO A 47 6.58 14.37 24.42
CA PRO A 47 5.73 15.08 25.37
C PRO A 47 4.44 14.31 25.66
N ALA A 48 4.01 14.27 26.92
CA ALA A 48 2.81 13.51 27.34
C ALA A 48 1.53 13.94 26.60
N GLU A 49 1.41 15.25 26.32
CA GLU A 49 0.31 15.87 25.56
C GLU A 49 0.16 15.25 24.14
N LEU A 50 1.28 14.83 23.53
CA LEU A 50 1.32 14.28 22.17
C LEU A 50 1.15 12.75 22.13
N ALA A 51 1.11 12.10 23.29
CA ALA A 51 1.03 10.65 23.37
C ALA A 51 -0.29 10.09 22.81
N GLY A 52 -1.38 10.86 22.84
CA GLY A 52 -2.64 10.49 22.17
C GLY A 52 -2.47 10.39 20.66
N ARG A 53 -2.01 11.50 20.05
CA ARG A 53 -1.75 11.60 18.61
C ARG A 53 -0.79 10.53 18.10
N ALA A 54 0.31 10.29 18.82
CA ALA A 54 1.26 9.25 18.44
C ALA A 54 0.63 7.84 18.41
N ARG A 55 -0.31 7.54 19.31
CA ARG A 55 -1.03 6.25 19.31
C ARG A 55 -2.03 6.14 18.17
N GLU A 56 -2.68 7.23 17.81
CA GLU A 56 -3.60 7.27 16.65
C GLU A 56 -2.84 7.01 15.35
N VAL A 57 -1.72 7.70 15.14
CA VAL A 57 -0.82 7.45 14.00
C VAL A 57 -0.37 5.99 13.94
N LEU A 58 0.10 5.44 15.06
CA LEU A 58 0.54 4.05 15.12
C LEU A 58 -0.58 3.06 14.78
N THR A 59 -1.81 3.34 15.22
CA THR A 59 -2.97 2.49 14.93
C THR A 59 -3.28 2.49 13.45
N ALA A 60 -3.36 3.68 12.83
CA ALA A 60 -3.64 3.81 11.41
C ALA A 60 -2.53 3.17 10.54
N GLN A 61 -1.26 3.33 10.89
CA GLN A 61 -0.14 2.66 10.19
C GLN A 61 -0.23 1.13 10.26
N ARG A 62 -0.68 0.57 11.39
CA ARG A 62 -0.89 -0.89 11.52
C ARG A 62 -2.03 -1.38 10.63
N GLU A 63 -3.11 -0.62 10.54
CA GLU A 63 -4.24 -0.93 9.66
C GLU A 63 -3.85 -0.87 8.18
N ALA A 64 -3.09 0.16 7.78
CA ALA A 64 -2.52 0.28 6.44
C ALA A 64 -1.61 -0.92 6.10
N THR A 65 -0.71 -1.28 7.03
CA THR A 65 0.17 -2.45 6.87
C THR A 65 -0.62 -3.76 6.71
N ALA A 66 -1.67 -3.96 7.52
CA ALA A 66 -2.52 -5.14 7.44
C ALA A 66 -3.25 -5.23 6.08
N THR A 67 -3.76 -4.10 5.60
CA THR A 67 -4.43 -4.00 4.30
C THR A 67 -3.46 -4.29 3.15
N LEU A 68 -2.26 -3.70 3.18
CA LEU A 68 -1.22 -3.94 2.18
C LEU A 68 -0.81 -5.41 2.13
N ARG A 69 -0.59 -6.05 3.28
CA ARG A 69 -0.26 -7.49 3.35
C ARG A 69 -1.37 -8.37 2.80
N SER A 70 -2.63 -8.03 3.07
CA SER A 70 -3.79 -8.73 2.52
C SER A 70 -3.82 -8.64 0.99
N SER A 71 -3.62 -7.43 0.45
CA SER A 71 -3.54 -7.19 -1.00
C SER A 71 -2.37 -7.92 -1.66
N MET A 72 -1.18 -7.91 -1.04
CA MET A 72 -0.02 -8.67 -1.54
C MET A 72 -0.29 -10.18 -1.58
N THR A 73 -0.98 -10.71 -0.56
CA THR A 73 -1.35 -12.13 -0.50
C THR A 73 -2.34 -12.49 -1.61
N ARG A 74 -3.34 -11.63 -1.88
CA ARG A 74 -4.26 -11.81 -3.00
C ARG A 74 -3.55 -11.77 -4.34
N ALA A 75 -2.70 -10.77 -4.58
CA ALA A 75 -1.93 -10.64 -5.82
C ALA A 75 -1.09 -11.90 -6.11
N ARG A 76 -0.34 -12.40 -5.11
CA ARG A 76 0.44 -13.64 -5.24
C ARG A 76 -0.41 -14.87 -5.60
N ARG A 77 -1.62 -14.97 -5.04
CA ARG A 77 -2.56 -16.05 -5.39
C ARG A 77 -3.03 -15.94 -6.84
N HIS A 78 -3.36 -14.74 -7.30
CA HIS A 78 -3.71 -14.50 -8.70
C HIS A 78 -2.55 -14.86 -9.63
N ASP A 79 -1.32 -14.45 -9.33
CA ASP A 79 -0.13 -14.80 -10.11
C ASP A 79 0.08 -16.32 -10.16
N SER A 80 -0.06 -17.03 -9.03
CA SER A 80 0.06 -18.49 -9.01
C SER A 80 -1.04 -19.18 -9.83
N ALA A 81 -2.25 -18.64 -9.86
CA ALA A 81 -3.35 -19.18 -10.64
C ALA A 81 -3.09 -18.97 -12.15
N LEU A 82 -2.58 -17.80 -12.54
CA LEU A 82 -2.18 -17.53 -13.93
C LEU A 82 -1.01 -18.42 -14.36
N ALA A 83 -0.02 -18.64 -13.49
CA ALA A 83 1.11 -19.53 -13.77
C ALA A 83 0.70 -21.01 -13.90
N ALA A 84 -0.39 -21.42 -13.23
CA ALA A 84 -0.92 -22.79 -13.30
C ALA A 84 -1.72 -23.06 -14.59
N VAL A 85 -2.14 -22.03 -15.33
CA VAL A 85 -2.78 -22.21 -16.64
C VAL A 85 -1.71 -22.65 -17.64
N PRO A 86 -1.80 -23.87 -18.21
CA PRO A 86 -0.87 -24.29 -19.24
C PRO A 86 -0.95 -23.31 -20.40
N ALA A 87 0.20 -22.79 -20.84
CA ALA A 87 0.25 -21.97 -22.05
C ALA A 87 -0.41 -22.79 -23.17
N ALA A 88 -1.53 -22.29 -23.71
CA ALA A 88 -2.24 -22.97 -24.78
C ALA A 88 -1.24 -23.25 -25.91
N ARG A 89 -0.89 -24.52 -26.10
CA ARG A 89 -0.04 -24.92 -27.22
C ARG A 89 -0.80 -24.54 -28.48
N SER A 90 -0.27 -23.57 -29.21
CA SER A 90 -0.82 -22.94 -30.41
C SER A 90 -1.82 -23.82 -31.17
N ALA A 91 -3.07 -23.83 -30.74
CA ALA A 91 -4.19 -24.30 -31.53
C ALA A 91 -4.69 -23.03 -32.21
N ARG A 92 -4.53 -22.98 -33.54
CA ARG A 92 -5.05 -21.90 -34.38
C ARG A 92 -6.45 -21.50 -33.89
N PRO A 93 -6.74 -20.20 -33.71
CA PRO A 93 -8.08 -19.78 -33.33
C PRO A 93 -9.08 -20.27 -34.38
N VAL A 94 -10.09 -21.03 -33.94
CA VAL A 94 -11.20 -21.49 -34.78
C VAL A 94 -12.39 -20.59 -34.48
N TYR A 95 -12.87 -19.88 -35.49
CA TYR A 95 -14.11 -19.10 -35.39
C TYR A 95 -15.29 -20.07 -35.46
N LEU A 96 -16.12 -20.08 -34.42
CA LEU A 96 -17.41 -20.76 -34.42
C LEU A 96 -18.47 -19.71 -34.76
N ASP A 97 -18.97 -19.72 -35.99
CA ASP A 97 -20.10 -18.89 -36.39
C ASP A 97 -21.38 -19.59 -35.95
N VAL A 98 -22.15 -18.94 -35.07
CA VAL A 98 -23.41 -19.47 -34.57
C VAL A 98 -24.52 -18.81 -35.36
N THR A 99 -25.01 -19.51 -36.38
CA THR A 99 -26.22 -19.10 -37.11
C THR A 99 -27.44 -19.47 -36.29
N ALA A 100 -28.26 -18.47 -35.97
CA ALA A 100 -29.53 -18.58 -35.24
C ALA A 100 -30.63 -19.26 -36.06
#